data_AF-A0A7K0DP99-F1
#
_entry.id   AF-A0A7K0DP99-F1
#
_cell.length_a   1.000
_cell.length_b   1.000
_cell.length_c   1.000
_cell.angle_alpha   90.00
_cell.angle_beta   90.00
_cell.angle_gamma   90.00
#
_symmetry.space_group_name_H-M   'P 1'
#
loop_
_entity.id
_entity.type
_entity.pdbx_description
1 polymer ?
#
loop_
_entity_poly.entity_id
_entity_poly.type
_entity_poly.pdbx_seq_one_letter_code
_entity_poly.pdbx_strand_id
1 'polypeptide(L)'
;MKYWLRGWLLACGADDAEVDRSLGAQTAGLLWHRDSRLYAIEVRSAPVSLEQARERTARLRAVGCDEVLWLCPPGYWVPRIQALAVDDFAPDGCGYQVTAGLLETTHSGLLTPSARTRTLREFIEDWVAGRVAWGIRDEDTGGWATVTDWEQHTSAQAAVIAQQRRELVHQRTALALARKATRKKDRQLDRLQRDLAEAEEVAQRLAVTRRRLDDHNRVDAGLRYAIERERVAVRHWQLITWFAVFIVVTFIMAAMIMAQR
;
A
#
# COMPACT_ATOMS: atom_id res chain seq x y z
N MET A 1 -39.78 2.02 35.32
CA MET A 1 -38.60 1.53 34.57
C MET A 1 -38.50 0.00 34.46
N LYS A 2 -38.35 -0.79 35.54
CA LYS A 2 -38.16 -2.26 35.44
C LYS A 2 -39.21 -3.00 34.57
N TYR A 3 -40.50 -2.71 34.78
CA TYR A 3 -41.58 -3.30 33.98
C TYR A 3 -41.57 -2.83 32.51
N TRP A 4 -41.14 -1.60 32.25
CA TRP A 4 -40.96 -1.10 30.89
C TRP A 4 -39.81 -1.85 30.19
N LEU A 5 -38.67 -2.04 30.87
CA LEU A 5 -37.55 -2.83 30.37
C LEU A 5 -37.97 -4.26 30.03
N ARG A 6 -38.75 -4.91 30.91
CA ARG A 6 -39.29 -6.24 30.66
C ARG A 6 -40.10 -6.27 29.36
N GLY A 7 -41.06 -5.37 29.22
CA GLY A 7 -41.90 -5.31 28.01
C GLY A 7 -41.07 -5.06 26.75
N TRP A 8 -40.06 -4.20 26.85
CA TRP A 8 -39.19 -3.88 25.73
C TRP A 8 -38.24 -5.01 25.33
N LEU A 9 -37.64 -5.71 26.30
CA LEU A 9 -36.81 -6.89 26.06
C LEU A 9 -37.59 -7.98 25.32
N LEU A 10 -38.81 -8.27 25.77
CA LEU A 10 -39.70 -9.23 25.10
C LEU A 10 -40.05 -8.77 23.69
N ALA A 11 -40.34 -7.47 23.49
CA ALA A 11 -40.60 -6.92 22.16
C ALA A 11 -39.39 -6.99 21.21
N CYS A 12 -38.17 -6.95 21.75
CA CYS A 12 -36.92 -7.06 21.00
C CYS A 12 -36.52 -8.52 20.70
N GLY A 13 -37.25 -9.51 21.23
CA GLY A 13 -36.99 -10.93 20.98
C GLY A 13 -36.17 -11.65 22.07
N ALA A 14 -36.17 -11.15 23.31
CA ALA A 14 -35.73 -11.95 24.45
C ALA A 14 -36.67 -13.15 24.66
N ASP A 15 -36.12 -14.32 25.00
CA ASP A 15 -36.90 -15.55 25.20
C ASP A 15 -37.81 -15.46 26.43
N ASP A 16 -37.26 -14.87 27.50
CA ASP A 16 -37.95 -14.64 28.76
C ASP A 16 -37.41 -13.36 29.42
N ALA A 17 -38.27 -12.68 30.16
CA ALA A 17 -37.92 -11.53 30.99
C ALA A 17 -38.86 -11.44 32.20
N GLU A 18 -38.27 -11.44 33.39
CA GLU A 18 -38.99 -11.39 34.66
C GLU A 18 -38.42 -10.31 35.58
N VAL A 19 -39.31 -9.58 36.26
CA VAL A 19 -38.93 -8.54 37.22
C VAL A 19 -38.93 -9.13 38.62
N ASP A 20 -37.88 -8.83 39.39
CA ASP A 20 -37.74 -9.25 40.79
C ASP A 20 -37.87 -10.78 40.99
N ARG A 21 -37.44 -11.58 40.00
CA ARG A 21 -37.38 -13.04 40.08
C ARG A 21 -36.21 -13.49 40.96
N SER A 22 -36.46 -14.49 41.80
CA SER A 22 -35.43 -15.13 42.61
C SER A 22 -34.57 -16.07 41.75
N LEU A 23 -33.25 -15.94 41.91
CA LEU A 23 -32.20 -16.80 41.36
C LEU A 23 -31.35 -17.31 42.51
N GLY A 24 -31.64 -18.53 42.96
CA GLY A 24 -31.04 -19.09 44.17
C GLY A 24 -31.32 -18.22 45.40
N ALA A 25 -30.26 -17.82 46.10
CA ALA A 25 -30.35 -16.95 47.29
C ALA A 25 -30.38 -15.45 46.96
N GLN A 26 -30.48 -15.06 45.68
CA GLN A 26 -30.51 -13.66 45.24
C GLN A 26 -31.82 -13.37 44.52
N THR A 27 -32.25 -12.11 44.53
CA THR A 27 -33.39 -11.63 43.72
C THR A 27 -32.88 -10.51 42.83
N ALA A 28 -32.75 -10.73 41.53
CA ALA A 28 -32.23 -9.71 40.61
C ALA A 28 -33.34 -8.71 40.25
N GLY A 29 -32.96 -7.46 39.94
CA GLY A 29 -33.94 -6.42 39.60
C GLY A 29 -34.78 -6.77 38.37
N LEU A 30 -34.14 -7.32 37.34
CA LEU A 30 -34.77 -7.95 36.20
C LEU A 30 -33.86 -9.07 35.72
N LEU A 31 -34.41 -10.25 35.47
CA LEU A 31 -33.72 -11.36 34.82
C LEU A 31 -34.27 -11.53 33.42
N TRP A 32 -33.40 -11.79 32.46
CA TRP A 32 -33.83 -12.14 31.12
C TRP A 32 -32.88 -13.15 30.51
N HIS A 33 -33.40 -13.89 29.55
CA HIS A 33 -32.69 -14.98 28.91
C HIS A 33 -32.65 -14.79 27.40
N ARG A 34 -31.53 -15.18 26.82
CA ARG A 34 -31.38 -15.35 25.39
C ARG A 34 -30.48 -16.55 25.10
N ASP A 35 -30.97 -17.45 24.26
CA ASP A 35 -30.29 -18.66 23.81
C ASP A 35 -29.92 -19.63 24.94
N SER A 36 -28.73 -19.49 25.52
CA SER A 36 -28.26 -20.30 26.65
C SER A 36 -27.74 -19.44 27.80
N ARG A 37 -27.90 -18.12 27.70
CA ARG A 37 -27.27 -17.15 28.59
C ARG A 37 -28.32 -16.43 29.42
N LEU A 38 -28.05 -16.32 30.72
CA LEU A 38 -28.90 -15.66 31.71
C LEU A 38 -28.29 -14.31 32.09
N TYR A 39 -29.05 -13.26 31.87
CA TYR A 39 -28.64 -11.88 32.10
C TYR A 39 -29.45 -11.27 33.25
N ALA A 40 -28.80 -10.43 34.04
CA ALA A 40 -29.45 -9.63 35.08
C ALA A 40 -29.32 -8.13 34.76
N ILE A 41 -30.37 -7.37 35.05
CA ILE A 41 -30.34 -5.90 35.05
C ILE A 41 -30.65 -5.40 36.45
N GLU A 42 -29.69 -4.70 37.05
CA GLU A 42 -29.85 -4.01 38.33
C GLU A 42 -30.15 -2.53 38.08
N VAL A 43 -31.38 -2.12 38.41
CA VAL A 43 -31.82 -0.73 38.32
C VAL A 43 -31.70 -0.07 39.70
N ARG A 44 -30.97 1.05 39.75
CA ARG A 44 -30.78 1.84 40.97
C ARG A 44 -30.95 3.32 40.65
N SER A 45 -31.94 3.96 41.24
CA SER A 45 -32.17 5.41 41.09
C SER A 45 -31.28 6.26 42.02
N ALA A 46 -30.64 5.64 43.01
CA ALA A 46 -29.69 6.28 43.90
C ALA A 46 -28.25 5.85 43.57
N PRO A 47 -27.24 6.70 43.86
CA PRO A 47 -25.83 6.31 43.75
C PRO A 47 -25.53 5.06 44.59
N VAL A 48 -24.78 4.13 44.02
CA VAL A 48 -24.28 2.92 44.71
C VAL A 48 -22.77 2.98 44.77
N SER A 49 -22.16 2.49 45.85
CA SER A 49 -20.70 2.41 45.92
C SER A 49 -20.16 1.35 44.96
N LEU A 50 -18.99 1.58 44.40
CA LEU A 50 -18.34 0.64 43.49
C LEU A 50 -18.18 -0.76 44.12
N GLU A 51 -17.81 -0.80 45.39
CA GLU A 51 -17.65 -2.04 46.16
C GLU A 51 -18.97 -2.81 46.28
N GLN A 52 -20.06 -2.13 46.65
CA GLN A 52 -21.38 -2.76 46.75
C GLN A 52 -21.86 -3.32 45.40
N ALA A 53 -21.61 -2.58 44.30
CA ALA A 53 -21.97 -3.02 42.97
C ALA A 53 -21.14 -4.23 42.52
N ARG A 54 -19.83 -4.24 42.80
CA ARG A 54 -18.94 -5.37 42.52
C ARG A 54 -19.34 -6.61 43.31
N GLU A 55 -19.56 -6.48 44.62
CA GLU A 55 -20.01 -7.59 45.45
C GLU A 55 -21.36 -8.14 44.99
N ARG A 56 -22.32 -7.25 44.69
CA ARG A 56 -23.64 -7.68 44.21
C ARG A 56 -23.54 -8.39 42.86
N THR A 57 -22.69 -7.91 41.96
CA THR A 57 -22.39 -8.58 40.69
C THR A 57 -21.80 -9.97 40.92
N ALA A 58 -20.82 -10.09 41.82
CA ALA A 58 -20.21 -11.37 42.17
C ALA A 58 -21.24 -12.35 42.76
N ARG A 59 -22.13 -11.88 43.65
CA ARG A 59 -23.20 -12.71 44.22
C ARG A 59 -24.19 -13.20 43.17
N LEU A 60 -24.56 -12.38 42.19
CA LEU A 60 -25.44 -12.78 41.09
C LEU A 60 -24.77 -13.77 40.14
N ARG A 61 -23.47 -13.56 39.82
CA ARG A 61 -22.71 -14.52 39.01
C ARG A 61 -22.54 -15.86 39.71
N ALA A 62 -22.32 -15.87 41.02
CA ALA A 62 -22.18 -17.09 41.81
C ALA A 62 -23.44 -17.97 41.82
N VAL A 63 -24.63 -17.39 41.58
CA VAL A 63 -25.90 -18.14 41.50
C VAL A 63 -26.33 -18.47 40.06
N GLY A 64 -25.43 -18.29 39.07
CA GLY A 64 -25.64 -18.74 37.70
C GLY A 64 -26.07 -17.65 36.71
N CYS A 65 -25.89 -16.36 37.03
CA CYS A 65 -26.06 -15.29 36.06
C CYS A 65 -24.75 -15.08 35.26
N ASP A 66 -24.83 -15.07 33.93
CA ASP A 66 -23.65 -14.90 33.07
C ASP A 66 -23.17 -13.44 33.04
N GLU A 67 -24.10 -12.50 32.90
CA GLU A 67 -23.81 -11.08 32.72
C GLU A 67 -24.77 -10.20 33.53
N VAL A 68 -24.24 -9.13 34.13
CA VAL A 68 -25.01 -8.23 34.99
C VAL A 68 -24.83 -6.79 34.50
N LEU A 69 -25.90 -6.18 34.03
CA LEU A 69 -25.96 -4.80 33.61
C LEU A 69 -26.50 -3.91 34.73
N TRP A 70 -25.80 -2.83 35.05
CA TRP A 70 -26.28 -1.82 36.00
C TRP A 70 -26.84 -0.60 35.27
N LEU A 71 -28.05 -0.17 35.65
CA LEU A 71 -28.66 1.06 35.18
C LEU A 71 -28.78 2.05 36.33
N CYS A 72 -28.20 3.23 36.15
CA CYS A 72 -27.95 4.13 37.26
C CYS A 72 -27.77 5.61 36.91
N PRO A 73 -27.85 6.54 37.87
CA PRO A 73 -27.48 7.92 37.65
C PRO A 73 -26.02 8.06 37.18
N PRO A 74 -25.69 9.12 36.42
CA PRO A 74 -24.32 9.39 35.99
C PRO A 74 -23.36 9.53 37.17
N GLY A 75 -22.15 8.98 37.05
CA GLY A 75 -21.14 9.05 38.10
C GLY A 75 -19.82 8.38 37.73
N TYR A 76 -18.81 8.55 38.61
CA TYR A 76 -17.43 8.08 38.39
C TYR A 76 -17.27 6.56 38.26
N TRP A 77 -18.32 5.81 38.57
CA TRP A 77 -18.33 4.36 38.69
C TRP A 77 -18.79 3.66 37.40
N VAL A 78 -19.50 4.36 36.51
CA VAL A 78 -19.99 3.82 35.24
C VAL A 78 -18.88 3.19 34.39
N PRO A 79 -17.66 3.76 34.26
CA PRO A 79 -16.60 3.08 33.52
C PRO A 79 -15.96 1.90 34.26
N ARG A 80 -16.22 1.71 35.56
CA ARG A 80 -15.52 0.74 36.43
C ARG A 80 -16.28 -0.57 36.65
N ILE A 81 -17.51 -0.64 36.17
CA ILE A 81 -18.36 -1.84 36.15
C ILE A 81 -19.19 -1.86 34.87
N GLN A 82 -19.83 -3.00 34.60
CA GLN A 82 -20.77 -3.19 33.50
C GLN A 82 -22.04 -2.36 33.73
N ALA A 83 -22.02 -1.07 33.37
CA ALA A 83 -23.06 -0.11 33.71
C ALA A 83 -23.36 0.90 32.58
N LEU A 84 -24.60 1.39 32.56
CA LEU A 84 -25.04 2.53 31.76
C LEU A 84 -25.59 3.62 32.67
N ALA A 85 -25.11 4.84 32.44
CA ALA A 85 -25.67 6.03 33.07
C ALA A 85 -26.96 6.44 32.36
N VAL A 86 -28.06 6.51 33.10
CA VAL A 86 -29.35 7.03 32.64
C VAL A 86 -29.61 8.37 33.32
N ASP A 87 -30.01 9.38 32.53
CA ASP A 87 -30.22 10.75 33.01
C ASP A 87 -31.42 10.89 33.95
N ASP A 88 -32.55 10.29 33.58
CA ASP A 88 -33.82 10.33 34.30
C ASP A 88 -34.45 8.94 34.38
N PHE A 89 -34.91 8.57 35.57
CA PHE A 89 -35.58 7.28 35.85
C PHE A 89 -37.11 7.36 35.74
N ALA A 90 -37.66 8.55 35.54
CA ALA A 90 -39.08 8.81 35.33
C ALA A 90 -39.38 9.85 34.22
N PRO A 91 -38.77 9.74 33.02
CA PRO A 91 -39.03 10.69 31.94
C PRO A 91 -40.43 10.51 31.35
N ASP A 92 -41.01 11.62 30.90
CA ASP A 92 -42.28 11.61 30.18
C ASP A 92 -42.19 10.71 28.93
N GLY A 93 -43.19 9.85 28.74
CA GLY A 93 -43.25 8.94 27.59
C GLY A 93 -42.19 7.82 27.58
N CYS A 94 -41.51 7.54 28.70
CA CYS A 94 -40.48 6.49 28.81
C CYS A 94 -39.28 6.68 27.86
N GLY A 95 -38.93 7.93 27.55
CA GLY A 95 -37.79 8.31 26.72
C GLY A 95 -36.46 8.30 27.48
N TYR A 96 -36.06 7.17 28.07
CA TYR A 96 -34.83 7.03 28.86
C TYR A 96 -33.58 7.29 28.00
N GLN A 97 -32.73 8.24 28.39
CA GLN A 97 -31.49 8.54 27.68
C GLN A 97 -30.27 7.95 28.38
N VAL A 98 -29.37 7.37 27.61
CA VAL A 98 -28.08 6.88 28.06
C VAL A 98 -27.05 7.98 27.84
N THR A 99 -26.42 8.41 28.93
CA THR A 99 -25.45 9.52 28.95
C THR A 99 -24.00 9.07 29.04
N ALA A 100 -23.74 7.86 29.54
CA ALA A 100 -22.41 7.27 29.65
C ALA A 100 -22.46 5.74 29.75
N GLY A 101 -21.32 5.07 29.53
CA GLY A 101 -21.16 3.62 29.66
C GLY A 101 -21.16 2.85 28.33
N LEU A 102 -21.43 3.52 27.21
CA LEU A 102 -21.33 2.94 25.87
C LEU A 102 -19.91 3.10 25.31
N LEU A 103 -19.45 2.09 24.59
CA LEU A 103 -18.17 2.11 23.86
C LEU A 103 -18.43 2.10 22.36
N GLU A 104 -17.61 2.86 21.64
CA GLU A 104 -17.58 2.87 20.18
C GLU A 104 -16.20 2.45 19.68
N THR A 105 -16.20 1.74 18.55
CA THR A 105 -14.97 1.38 17.84
C THR A 105 -14.53 2.54 16.97
N THR A 106 -13.34 3.05 17.24
CA THR A 106 -12.70 4.04 16.37
C THR A 106 -12.18 3.39 15.09
N HIS A 107 -11.86 4.18 14.07
CA HIS A 107 -11.26 3.70 12.81
C HIS A 107 -9.92 2.97 13.01
N SER A 108 -9.23 3.18 14.14
CA SER A 108 -8.02 2.46 14.53
C SER A 108 -8.29 1.15 15.27
N GLY A 109 -9.56 0.78 15.49
CA GLY A 109 -9.96 -0.42 16.23
C GLY A 109 -9.86 -0.27 17.77
N LEU A 110 -9.58 0.93 18.27
CA LEU A 110 -9.57 1.21 19.70
C LEU A 110 -10.99 1.50 20.20
N LEU A 111 -11.35 0.97 21.37
CA LEU A 111 -12.60 1.27 22.05
C LEU A 111 -12.47 2.60 22.80
N THR A 112 -13.34 3.55 22.46
CA THR A 112 -13.45 4.83 23.16
C THR A 112 -14.85 5.00 23.73
N PRO A 113 -15.02 5.73 24.85
CA PRO A 113 -16.35 6.15 25.31
C PRO A 113 -17.12 6.81 24.17
N SER A 114 -18.35 6.36 23.91
CA SER A 114 -19.21 7.01 22.93
C SER A 114 -19.52 8.42 23.40
N ALA A 115 -19.34 9.40 22.51
CA ALA A 115 -19.79 10.77 22.73
C ALA A 115 -21.25 10.98 22.30
N ARG A 116 -21.89 9.95 21.73
CA ARG A 116 -23.24 10.03 21.19
C ARG A 116 -24.25 9.71 22.30
N THR A 117 -25.22 10.60 22.49
CA THR A 117 -26.41 10.29 23.29
C THR A 117 -27.25 9.26 22.54
N ARG A 118 -27.54 8.14 23.20
CA ARG A 118 -28.42 7.09 22.69
C ARG A 118 -29.57 6.88 23.64
N THR A 119 -30.70 6.44 23.12
CA THR A 119 -31.80 6.03 23.98
C THR A 119 -31.50 4.66 24.58
N LEU A 120 -32.00 4.40 25.78
CA LEU A 120 -31.94 3.06 26.39
C LEU A 120 -32.66 2.03 25.51
N ARG A 121 -33.68 2.48 24.77
CA ARG A 121 -34.42 1.68 23.81
C ARG A 121 -33.51 1.09 22.73
N GLU A 122 -32.76 1.94 22.04
CA GLU A 122 -31.80 1.55 21.00
C GLU A 122 -30.71 0.63 21.56
N PHE A 123 -30.23 0.91 22.77
CA PHE A 123 -29.26 0.03 23.43
C PHE A 123 -29.82 -1.37 23.64
N ILE A 124 -31.04 -1.52 24.18
CA ILE A 124 -31.65 -2.82 24.42
C ILE A 124 -31.91 -3.57 23.11
N GLU A 125 -32.38 -2.88 22.07
CA GLU A 125 -32.55 -3.47 20.73
C GLU A 125 -31.22 -4.07 20.21
N ASP A 126 -30.14 -3.28 20.27
CA ASP A 126 -28.84 -3.74 19.80
C ASP A 126 -28.26 -4.82 20.73
N TRP A 127 -28.50 -4.76 22.04
CA TRP A 127 -28.00 -5.73 23.01
C TRP A 127 -28.68 -7.09 22.83
N VAL A 128 -30.01 -7.10 22.69
CA VAL A 128 -30.80 -8.29 22.35
C VAL A 128 -30.52 -8.76 20.93
N ALA A 129 -30.03 -7.92 20.01
CA ALA A 129 -29.55 -8.36 18.71
C ALA A 129 -28.12 -8.95 18.76
N GLY A 130 -27.35 -8.69 19.83
CA GLY A 130 -25.94 -9.06 19.94
C GLY A 130 -25.01 -8.14 19.13
N ARG A 131 -25.42 -6.88 18.92
CA ARG A 131 -24.67 -5.87 18.14
C ARG A 131 -23.94 -4.84 19.02
N VAL A 132 -24.07 -4.91 20.35
CA VAL A 132 -23.42 -3.96 21.27
C VAL A 132 -22.17 -4.56 21.87
N ALA A 133 -21.04 -3.90 21.63
CA ALA A 133 -19.83 -4.08 22.41
C ALA A 133 -19.90 -3.22 23.69
N TRP A 134 -19.73 -3.81 24.87
CA TRP A 134 -19.80 -3.13 26.16
C TRP A 134 -18.74 -3.68 27.13
N GLY A 135 -17.81 -2.84 27.59
CA GLY A 135 -16.63 -3.27 28.35
C GLY A 135 -16.40 -2.48 29.62
N ILE A 136 -15.62 -3.04 30.55
CA ILE A 136 -15.23 -2.37 31.80
C ILE A 136 -13.84 -1.77 31.61
N ARG A 137 -13.59 -0.56 32.11
CA ARG A 137 -12.22 -0.03 32.13
C ARG A 137 -11.39 -0.82 33.14
N ASP A 138 -10.33 -1.44 32.65
CA ASP A 138 -9.28 -2.02 33.46
C ASP A 138 -8.39 -0.90 34.01
N GLU A 139 -8.35 -0.80 35.33
CA GLU A 139 -7.54 0.20 36.02
C GLU A 139 -6.04 -0.16 36.00
N ASP A 140 -5.68 -1.44 35.84
CA ASP A 140 -4.30 -1.93 35.90
C ASP A 140 -3.57 -1.79 34.56
N THR A 141 -4.28 -2.01 33.45
CA THR A 141 -3.72 -1.89 32.10
C THR A 141 -4.08 -0.58 31.40
N GLY A 142 -4.97 0.23 32.00
CA GLY A 142 -5.52 1.43 31.39
C GLY A 142 -6.40 1.15 30.15
N GLY A 143 -6.63 -0.13 29.82
CA GLY A 143 -7.45 -0.60 28.71
C GLY A 143 -8.89 -0.88 29.13
N TRP A 144 -9.71 -1.40 28.21
CA TRP A 144 -11.06 -1.90 28.53
C TRP A 144 -11.00 -3.43 28.56
N ALA A 145 -11.28 -4.05 29.71
CA ALA A 145 -11.29 -5.49 29.89
C ALA A 145 -12.64 -6.11 29.48
N THR A 146 -12.50 -7.07 28.57
CA THR A 146 -13.36 -8.16 28.13
C THR A 146 -14.84 -7.90 27.90
N VAL A 147 -15.19 -7.79 26.62
CA VAL A 147 -16.52 -8.07 26.10
C VAL A 147 -16.44 -9.38 25.34
N THR A 148 -17.42 -10.23 25.58
CA THR A 148 -17.70 -11.57 25.07
C THR A 148 -17.62 -11.69 23.53
N ASP A 149 -17.55 -10.57 22.81
CA ASP A 149 -17.38 -10.48 21.34
C ASP A 149 -15.92 -10.43 20.86
N TRP A 150 -14.94 -10.46 21.78
CA TRP A 150 -13.53 -10.43 21.40
C TRP A 150 -13.14 -11.66 20.56
N GLU A 151 -13.78 -12.81 20.72
CA GLU A 151 -13.44 -14.01 19.96
C GLU A 151 -13.79 -13.88 18.46
N GLN A 152 -14.96 -13.29 18.14
CA GLN A 152 -15.36 -13.02 16.75
C GLN A 152 -14.55 -11.89 16.13
N HIS A 153 -14.30 -10.80 16.87
CA HIS A 153 -13.50 -9.69 16.37
C HIS A 153 -12.01 -10.03 16.25
N THR A 154 -11.46 -10.83 17.16
CA THR A 154 -10.04 -11.25 17.12
C THR A 154 -9.81 -12.32 16.06
N SER A 155 -10.78 -13.21 15.81
CA SER A 155 -10.73 -14.13 14.66
C SER A 155 -10.75 -13.36 13.33
N ALA A 156 -11.63 -12.36 13.20
CA ALA A 156 -11.64 -11.48 12.04
C ALA A 156 -10.34 -10.68 11.88
N GLN A 157 -9.79 -10.13 12.97
CA GLN A 157 -8.51 -9.42 12.97
C GLN A 157 -7.33 -10.35 12.65
N ALA A 158 -7.30 -11.57 13.19
CA ALA A 158 -6.28 -12.56 12.89
C ALA A 158 -6.32 -12.97 11.41
N ALA A 159 -7.52 -13.11 10.84
CA ALA A 159 -7.71 -13.38 9.41
C ALA A 159 -7.20 -12.21 8.54
N VAL A 160 -7.50 -10.96 8.92
CA VAL A 160 -7.02 -9.75 8.23
C VAL A 160 -5.51 -9.63 8.34
N ILE A 161 -4.92 -9.84 9.52
CA ILE A 161 -3.47 -9.81 9.72
C ILE A 161 -2.78 -10.92 8.93
N ALA A 162 -3.36 -12.12 8.90
CA ALA A 162 -2.85 -13.22 8.08
C ALA A 162 -2.91 -12.90 6.58
N GLN A 163 -3.97 -12.25 6.12
CA GLN A 163 -4.09 -11.76 4.74
C GLN A 163 -3.05 -10.68 4.42
N GLN A 164 -2.88 -9.69 5.30
CA GLN A 164 -1.86 -8.65 5.15
C GLN A 164 -0.44 -9.22 5.14
N ARG A 165 -0.15 -10.23 5.97
CA ARG A 165 1.15 -10.93 5.95
C ARG A 165 1.39 -11.65 4.62
N ARG A 166 0.37 -12.32 4.06
CA ARG A 166 0.48 -12.95 2.73
C ARG A 166 0.73 -11.91 1.64
N GLU A 167 0.03 -10.79 1.69
CA GLU A 167 0.20 -9.70 0.74
C GLU A 167 1.59 -9.08 0.82
N LEU A 168 2.12 -8.84 2.02
CA LEU A 168 3.49 -8.34 2.22
C LEU A 168 4.56 -9.30 1.70
N VAL A 169 4.35 -10.62 1.85
CA VAL A 169 5.24 -11.64 1.27
C VAL A 169 5.19 -11.56 -0.25
N HIS A 170 4.00 -11.46 -0.84
CA HIS A 170 3.82 -11.33 -2.29
C HIS A 170 4.46 -10.05 -2.84
N GLN A 171 4.32 -8.92 -2.14
CA GLN A 171 4.97 -7.66 -2.52
C GLN A 171 6.50 -7.76 -2.41
N ARG A 172 7.03 -8.41 -1.37
CA ARG A 172 8.48 -8.67 -1.25
C ARG A 172 9.01 -9.55 -2.37
N THR A 173 8.30 -10.60 -2.76
CA THR A 173 8.72 -11.47 -3.86
C THR A 173 8.65 -10.73 -5.20
N ALA A 174 7.60 -9.95 -5.45
CA ALA A 174 7.48 -9.09 -6.62
C ALA A 174 8.62 -8.07 -6.70
N LEU A 175 8.98 -7.41 -5.59
CA LEU A 175 10.11 -6.49 -5.52
C LEU A 175 11.45 -7.20 -5.82
N ALA A 176 11.66 -8.41 -5.28
CA ALA A 176 12.86 -9.19 -5.53
C ALA A 176 12.99 -9.57 -7.02
N LEU A 177 11.88 -9.96 -7.66
CA LEU A 177 11.82 -10.25 -9.09
C LEU A 177 12.09 -8.99 -9.93
N ALA A 178 11.47 -7.86 -9.58
CA ALA A 178 11.71 -6.58 -10.25
C ALA A 178 13.19 -6.17 -10.17
N ARG A 179 13.81 -6.24 -8.98
CA ARG A 179 15.25 -5.97 -8.79
C ARG A 179 16.13 -6.89 -9.63
N LYS A 180 15.78 -8.17 -9.77
CA LYS A 180 16.51 -9.12 -10.62
C LYS A 180 16.38 -8.75 -12.10
N ALA A 181 15.20 -8.32 -12.54
CA ALA A 181 14.96 -7.86 -13.90
C ALA A 181 15.76 -6.58 -14.22
N THR A 182 15.79 -5.60 -13.31
CA THR A 182 16.59 -4.37 -13.44
C THR A 182 18.08 -4.71 -13.60
N ARG A 183 18.64 -5.55 -12.72
CA ARG A 183 20.04 -5.99 -12.83
C ARG A 183 20.36 -6.69 -14.15
N LYS A 184 19.41 -7.44 -14.73
CA LYS A 184 19.58 -8.07 -16.04
C LYS A 184 19.62 -7.02 -17.15
N LYS A 185 18.77 -5.98 -17.06
CA LYS A 185 18.74 -4.87 -18.02
C LYS A 185 19.99 -4.00 -17.92
N ASP A 186 20.50 -3.72 -16.73
CA ASP A 186 21.75 -2.98 -16.53
C ASP A 186 22.92 -3.70 -17.21
N ARG A 187 23.06 -5.02 -16.99
CA ARG A 187 24.08 -5.83 -17.68
C ARG A 187 23.93 -5.85 -19.19
N GLN A 188 22.70 -5.71 -19.70
CA GLN A 188 22.45 -5.63 -21.14
C GLN A 188 22.86 -4.25 -21.67
N LEU A 189 22.58 -3.18 -20.94
CA LEU A 189 23.02 -1.82 -21.26
C LEU A 189 24.56 -1.74 -21.27
N ASP A 190 25.23 -2.29 -20.26
CA ASP A 190 26.70 -2.31 -20.20
C ASP A 190 27.35 -3.06 -21.37
N ARG A 191 26.67 -4.07 -21.93
CA ARG A 191 27.13 -4.76 -23.14
C ARG A 191 26.93 -3.88 -24.37
N LEU A 192 25.73 -3.34 -24.55
CA LEU A 192 25.41 -2.48 -25.68
C LEU A 192 26.28 -1.21 -25.72
N GLN A 193 26.63 -0.65 -24.56
CA GLN A 193 27.56 0.48 -24.47
C GLN A 193 28.98 0.11 -24.91
N ARG A 194 29.46 -1.09 -24.56
CA ARG A 194 30.76 -1.58 -25.02
C ARG A 194 30.75 -1.85 -26.52
N ASP A 195 29.72 -2.51 -27.02
CA ASP A 195 29.56 -2.78 -28.45
C ASP A 195 29.47 -1.47 -29.26
N LEU A 196 28.80 -0.45 -28.72
CA LEU A 196 28.75 0.89 -29.32
C LEU A 196 30.13 1.56 -29.36
N ALA A 197 30.88 1.52 -28.25
CA ALA A 197 32.22 2.09 -28.19
C ALA A 197 33.18 1.41 -29.19
N GLU A 198 33.10 0.08 -29.31
CA GLU A 198 33.87 -0.68 -30.30
C GLU A 198 33.48 -0.30 -31.73
N ALA A 199 32.18 -0.14 -32.02
CA ALA A 199 31.70 0.28 -33.33
C ALA A 199 32.14 1.71 -33.67
N GLU A 200 32.14 2.63 -32.70
CA GLU A 200 32.64 4.00 -32.86
C GLU A 200 34.15 4.02 -33.18
N GLU A 201 34.95 3.20 -32.49
CA GLU A 201 36.38 3.06 -32.80
C GLU A 201 36.60 2.53 -34.22
N VAL A 202 35.85 1.51 -34.64
CA VAL A 202 35.94 0.96 -36.00
C VAL A 202 35.55 2.03 -37.04
N ALA A 203 34.49 2.80 -36.78
CA ALA A 203 34.08 3.89 -37.66
C ALA A 203 35.15 4.98 -37.78
N GLN A 204 35.82 5.34 -36.68
CA GLN A 204 36.94 6.29 -36.69
C GLN A 204 38.13 5.76 -37.50
N ARG A 205 38.50 4.47 -37.32
CA ARG A 205 39.56 3.83 -38.12
C ARG A 205 39.21 3.79 -39.61
N LEU A 206 37.96 3.50 -39.95
CA LEU A 206 37.46 3.55 -41.33
C LEU A 206 37.51 4.97 -41.91
N ALA A 207 37.17 5.99 -41.14
CA ALA A 207 37.27 7.38 -41.59
C ALA A 207 38.72 7.79 -41.88
N VAL A 208 39.67 7.39 -41.03
CA VAL A 208 41.11 7.65 -41.23
C VAL A 208 41.63 6.91 -42.46
N THR A 209 41.30 5.63 -42.63
CA THR A 209 41.74 4.84 -43.79
C THR A 209 41.16 5.38 -45.10
N ARG A 210 39.88 5.80 -45.09
CA ARG A 210 39.27 6.47 -46.25
C ARG A 210 39.99 7.76 -46.64
N ARG A 211 40.33 8.62 -45.67
CA ARG A 211 41.13 9.84 -45.94
C ARG A 211 42.48 9.52 -46.56
N ARG A 212 43.20 8.50 -46.04
CA ARG A 212 44.48 8.06 -46.62
C ARG A 212 44.32 7.57 -48.06
N LEU A 213 43.25 6.82 -48.34
CA LEU A 213 42.97 6.34 -49.69
C LEU A 213 42.65 7.49 -50.65
N ASP A 214 41.88 8.47 -50.20
CA ASP A 214 41.59 9.69 -50.97
C ASP A 214 42.87 10.50 -51.26
N ASP A 215 43.79 10.60 -50.30
CA ASP A 215 45.09 11.26 -50.50
C ASP A 215 45.99 10.48 -51.47
N HIS A 216 46.06 9.15 -51.38
CA HIS A 216 46.77 8.33 -52.36
C HIS A 216 46.19 8.50 -53.77
N ASN A 217 44.86 8.48 -53.91
CA ASN A 217 44.19 8.70 -55.20
C ASN A 217 44.52 10.08 -55.80
N ARG A 218 44.64 11.12 -54.96
CA ARG A 218 45.07 12.46 -55.41
C ARG A 218 46.52 12.46 -55.89
N VAL A 219 47.42 11.81 -55.17
CA VAL A 219 48.84 11.68 -55.57
C VAL A 219 48.94 10.90 -56.88
N ASP A 220 48.26 9.77 -57.00
CA ASP A 220 48.24 8.96 -58.23
C ASP A 220 47.69 9.74 -59.43
N ALA A 221 46.61 10.50 -59.24
CA ALA A 221 46.08 11.38 -60.28
C ALA A 221 47.10 12.46 -60.69
N GLY A 222 47.81 13.05 -59.72
CA GLY A 222 48.89 14.01 -59.97
C GLY A 222 50.06 13.40 -60.74
N LEU A 223 50.49 12.19 -60.38
CA LEU A 223 51.54 11.44 -61.07
C LEU A 223 51.12 11.09 -62.51
N ARG A 224 49.88 10.64 -62.72
CA ARG A 224 49.35 10.39 -64.07
C ARG A 224 49.40 11.64 -64.94
N TYR A 225 48.96 12.78 -64.39
CA TYR A 225 49.03 14.06 -65.09
C TYR A 225 50.48 14.48 -65.41
N ALA A 226 51.41 14.29 -64.48
CA ALA A 226 52.83 14.58 -64.69
C ALA A 226 53.44 13.69 -65.80
N ILE A 227 53.17 12.38 -65.79
CA ILE A 227 53.62 11.44 -66.83
C ILE A 227 53.05 11.84 -68.19
N GLU A 228 51.78 12.21 -68.25
CA GLU A 228 51.13 12.61 -69.50
C GLU A 228 51.74 13.92 -70.04
N ARG A 229 52.04 14.88 -69.16
CA ARG A 229 52.78 16.10 -69.51
C ARG A 229 54.19 15.80 -70.02
N GLU A 230 54.92 14.90 -69.37
CA GLU A 230 56.26 14.49 -69.82
C GLU A 230 56.22 13.79 -71.18
N ARG A 231 55.25 12.90 -71.41
CA ARG A 231 55.04 12.24 -72.71
C ARG A 231 54.79 13.26 -73.83
N VAL A 232 53.97 14.28 -73.55
CA VAL A 232 53.72 15.37 -74.50
C VAL A 232 55.01 16.15 -74.77
N ALA A 233 55.80 16.48 -73.73
CA ALA A 233 57.08 17.15 -73.90
C ALA A 233 58.07 16.33 -74.74
N VAL A 234 58.22 15.03 -74.46
CA VAL A 234 59.07 14.11 -75.24
C VAL A 234 58.62 14.06 -76.70
N ARG A 235 57.31 13.98 -76.96
CA ARG A 235 56.77 14.01 -78.33
C ARG A 235 57.14 15.31 -79.06
N HIS A 236 57.04 16.46 -78.40
CA HIS A 236 57.45 17.74 -79.00
C HIS A 236 58.96 17.77 -79.30
N TRP A 237 59.80 17.32 -78.37
CA TRP A 237 61.25 17.22 -78.58
C TRP A 237 61.59 16.29 -79.75
N GLN A 238 60.96 15.13 -79.85
CA GLN A 238 61.14 14.20 -80.98
C GLN A 238 60.79 14.87 -82.32
N LEU A 239 59.68 15.61 -82.38
CA LEU A 239 59.30 16.35 -83.60
C LEU A 239 60.35 17.41 -83.96
N ILE A 240 60.86 18.17 -82.98
CA ILE A 240 61.93 19.16 -83.20
C ILE A 240 63.20 18.47 -83.72
N THR A 241 63.61 17.35 -83.12
CA THR A 241 64.79 16.58 -83.57
C THR A 241 64.60 16.05 -84.99
N TRP A 242 63.44 15.48 -85.32
CA TRP A 242 63.13 15.04 -86.68
C TRP A 242 63.18 16.19 -87.69
N PHE A 243 62.59 17.35 -87.36
CA PHE A 243 62.69 18.55 -88.19
C PHE A 243 64.15 18.99 -88.39
N ALA A 244 64.96 19.02 -87.34
CA ALA A 244 66.38 19.38 -87.42
C ALA A 244 67.16 18.39 -88.30
N VAL A 245 66.92 17.07 -88.15
CA VAL A 245 67.53 16.04 -89.00
C VAL A 245 67.13 16.22 -90.46
N PHE A 246 65.86 16.48 -90.76
CA PHE A 246 65.40 16.76 -92.12
C PHE A 246 66.11 17.98 -92.73
N ILE A 247 66.25 19.07 -91.97
CA ILE A 247 66.97 20.28 -92.42
C ILE A 247 68.43 19.94 -92.74
N VAL A 248 69.14 19.24 -91.85
CA VAL A 248 70.54 18.84 -92.06
C VAL A 248 70.68 17.96 -93.31
N VAL A 249 69.81 16.95 -93.47
CA VAL A 249 69.82 16.07 -94.65
C VAL A 249 69.56 16.86 -95.94
N THR A 250 68.60 17.79 -95.94
CA THR A 250 68.35 18.65 -97.10
C THR A 250 69.54 19.55 -97.44
N PHE A 251 70.24 20.10 -96.44
CA PHE A 251 71.47 20.87 -96.65
C PHE A 251 72.60 20.02 -97.24
N ILE A 252 72.79 18.80 -96.75
CA ILE A 252 73.79 17.86 -97.28
C ILE A 252 73.48 17.49 -98.73
N MET A 253 72.21 17.17 -99.05
CA MET A 253 71.76 16.89 -100.42
C MET A 253 71.97 18.08 -101.34
N ALA A 254 71.62 19.29 -100.92
CA ALA A 254 71.85 20.52 -101.69
C ALA A 254 73.35 20.77 -101.93
N ALA A 255 74.19 20.55 -100.92
CA ALA A 255 75.64 20.66 -101.04
C ALA A 255 76.23 19.62 -102.01
N MET A 256 75.75 18.37 -101.98
CA MET A 256 76.16 17.33 -102.94
C MET A 256 75.76 17.69 -104.38
N ILE A 257 74.56 18.25 -104.59
CA ILE A 257 74.10 18.70 -105.91
C ILE A 257 74.97 19.86 -106.43
N MET A 258 75.35 20.80 -105.56
CA MET A 258 76.28 21.88 -105.93
C MET A 258 77.70 21.36 -106.21
N ALA A 259 78.17 20.33 -105.51
CA ALA A 259 79.50 19.75 -105.72
C ALA A 259 79.61 18.89 -107.00
N GLN A 260 78.49 18.49 -107.62
CA GLN A 260 78.44 17.76 -108.90
C GLN A 260 78.26 18.67 -110.13
N ARG A 261 78.25 19.99 -109.93
CA ARG A 261 78.31 20.99 -111.02
C ARG A 261 79.69 21.60 -111.10
#